data_AF-A0A0S7XNH9-F1
#
_entry.id   AF-A0A0S7XNH9-F1
#
_cell.length_a   1.000
_cell.length_b   1.000
_cell.length_c   1.000
_cell.angle_alpha   90.00
_cell.angle_beta   90.00
_cell.angle_gamma   90.00
#
_symmetry.space_group_name_H-M   'P 1'
#
loop_
_entity.id
_entity.type
_entity.pdbx_description
1 polymer ?
#
loop_
_entity_poly.entity_id
_entity_poly.type
_entity_poly.pdbx_seq_one_letter_code
_entity_poly.pdbx_strand_id
1 'polypeptide(L)'
;MTRRYVACTVPYLMGLIILGCVLCATGAQAVMTETQLTNGTANDEIHPAIWGNHVVFEDNREGQIDIWLYDVRTQSKYRISRAGTNETWPDICEDRIVWEDRRNGDIDVYMYDLSVDTDGDGIPNYRDSDR
;
A
#
# COMPACT_ATOMS: atom_id res chain seq x y z
N MET A 1 47.95 58.78 52.81
CA MET A 1 46.62 58.88 52.19
C MET A 1 45.92 57.54 52.31
N THR A 2 44.75 57.61 52.88
CA THR A 2 43.75 56.59 53.24
C THR A 2 43.46 55.60 52.09
N ARG A 3 43.25 54.31 52.40
CA ARG A 3 41.95 53.66 52.19
C ARG A 3 41.88 52.25 52.80
N ARG A 4 40.84 52.08 53.60
CA ARG A 4 40.36 50.85 54.22
C ARG A 4 39.69 49.99 53.14
N TYR A 5 39.90 48.68 53.18
CA TYR A 5 39.13 47.73 52.40
C TYR A 5 37.78 47.52 53.08
N VAL A 6 36.69 47.89 52.39
CA VAL A 6 35.33 47.48 52.75
C VAL A 6 34.94 46.38 51.77
N ALA A 7 34.65 45.20 52.31
CA ALA A 7 34.06 44.10 51.57
C ALA A 7 32.68 44.50 51.04
N CYS A 8 32.43 44.32 49.74
CA CYS A 8 31.10 44.42 49.16
C CYS A 8 30.82 43.14 48.39
N THR A 9 30.12 42.23 49.04
CA THR A 9 29.59 41.00 48.46
C THR A 9 28.43 41.34 47.53
N VAL A 10 28.53 40.99 46.25
CA VAL A 10 27.43 41.10 45.29
C VAL A 10 26.82 39.70 45.12
N PRO A 11 25.67 39.39 45.73
CA PRO A 11 24.97 38.15 45.39
C PRO A 11 24.25 38.36 44.05
N TYR A 12 24.93 38.06 42.95
CA TYR A 12 24.27 37.78 41.69
C TYR A 12 23.62 36.40 41.80
N LEU A 13 22.32 36.36 42.02
CA LEU A 13 21.51 35.23 41.61
C LEU A 13 20.17 35.76 41.08
N MET A 14 20.23 36.45 39.94
CA MET A 14 19.10 36.48 39.01
C MET A 14 18.91 35.05 38.49
N GLY A 15 18.22 34.23 39.27
CA GLY A 15 17.65 32.99 38.78
C GLY A 15 16.48 33.34 37.87
N LEU A 16 16.76 33.63 36.60
CA LEU A 16 15.80 33.44 35.54
C LEU A 16 15.32 32.00 35.69
N ILE A 17 14.07 31.83 36.13
CA ILE A 17 13.34 30.59 35.93
C ILE A 17 13.31 30.42 34.43
N ILE A 18 14.26 29.61 33.98
CA ILE A 18 14.23 28.71 32.85
C ILE A 18 13.07 29.08 31.95
N LEU A 19 13.43 29.86 30.91
CA LEU A 19 12.88 29.82 29.58
C LEU A 19 12.25 28.43 29.36
N GLY A 20 10.98 28.33 29.75
CA GLY A 20 10.23 27.10 29.80
C GLY A 20 10.08 26.70 28.36
N CYS A 21 10.96 25.81 27.94
CA CYS A 21 11.07 25.26 26.62
C CYS A 21 9.66 25.03 26.10
N VAL A 22 9.18 25.93 25.23
CA VAL A 22 8.18 25.55 24.24
C VAL A 22 8.96 24.66 23.29
N LEU A 23 9.27 23.44 23.76
CA LEU A 23 9.21 22.25 22.94
C LEU A 23 7.78 22.26 22.42
N CYS A 24 7.57 23.02 21.35
CA CYS A 24 6.48 22.73 20.44
C CYS A 24 6.73 21.27 20.09
N ALA A 25 5.94 20.39 20.70
CA ALA A 25 5.88 19.02 20.27
C ALA A 25 5.43 19.10 18.82
N THR A 26 6.40 19.05 17.89
CA THR A 26 6.12 18.87 16.49
C THR A 26 5.61 17.45 16.38
N GLY A 27 4.30 17.29 16.58
CA GLY A 27 3.62 16.07 16.22
C GLY A 27 3.88 15.87 14.73
N ALA A 28 4.53 14.76 14.38
CA ALA A 28 4.55 14.32 13.00
C ALA A 28 3.09 14.12 12.59
N GLN A 29 2.55 15.05 11.82
CA GLN A 29 1.25 14.86 11.21
C GLN A 29 1.41 13.79 10.16
N ALA A 30 0.55 12.77 10.22
CA ALA A 30 0.42 11.83 9.13
C ALA A 30 -0.03 12.65 7.90
N VAL A 31 0.87 12.80 6.94
CA VAL A 31 0.51 13.36 5.63
C VAL A 31 -0.15 12.23 4.86
N MET A 32 -1.43 12.41 4.55
CA MET A 32 -2.15 11.49 3.67
C MET A 32 -1.72 11.79 2.23
N THR A 33 -1.09 10.81 1.59
CA THR A 33 -0.67 10.90 0.18
C THR A 33 -1.52 9.97 -0.67
N GLU A 34 -2.12 10.49 -1.71
CA GLU A 34 -2.77 9.69 -2.75
C GLU A 34 -1.71 9.18 -3.74
N THR A 35 -1.82 7.94 -4.19
CA THR A 35 -0.91 7.35 -5.17
C THR A 35 -1.71 6.55 -6.19
N GLN A 36 -1.54 6.88 -7.46
CA GLN A 36 -2.07 6.10 -8.56
C GLN A 36 -1.25 4.81 -8.71
N LEU A 37 -1.91 3.64 -8.58
CA LEU A 37 -1.24 2.34 -8.71
C LEU A 37 -1.17 1.84 -10.15
N THR A 38 -2.12 2.24 -10.98
CA THR A 38 -2.26 1.78 -12.37
C THR A 38 -2.49 2.95 -13.32
N ASN A 39 -1.90 2.90 -14.52
CA ASN A 39 -1.92 3.99 -15.50
C ASN A 39 -2.30 3.50 -16.92
N GLY A 40 -3.21 2.52 -17.02
CA GLY A 40 -3.69 1.99 -18.30
C GLY A 40 -4.28 3.10 -19.17
N THR A 41 -3.80 3.26 -20.40
CA THR A 41 -4.16 4.38 -21.27
C THR A 41 -5.45 4.18 -22.08
N ALA A 42 -6.07 3.00 -22.03
CA ALA A 42 -7.19 2.65 -22.92
C ALA A 42 -8.21 1.68 -22.31
N ASN A 43 -8.11 1.34 -21.02
CA ASN A 43 -8.78 0.18 -20.45
C ASN A 43 -9.45 0.55 -19.12
N ASP A 44 -10.55 -0.13 -18.82
CA ASP A 44 -11.29 0.02 -17.57
C ASP A 44 -10.59 -0.82 -16.49
N GLU A 45 -9.71 -0.17 -15.71
CA GLU A 45 -9.14 -0.72 -14.48
C GLU A 45 -10.12 -0.42 -13.32
N ILE A 46 -11.08 -1.31 -13.07
CA ILE A 46 -12.25 -1.07 -12.21
C ILE A 46 -12.46 -2.14 -11.14
N HIS A 47 -13.41 -1.89 -10.23
CA HIS A 47 -13.80 -2.79 -9.14
C HIS A 47 -12.63 -3.36 -8.32
N PRO A 48 -11.78 -2.48 -7.73
CA PRO A 48 -10.63 -2.95 -6.98
C PRO A 48 -11.02 -3.53 -5.61
N ALA A 49 -10.28 -4.56 -5.17
CA ALA A 49 -10.23 -5.04 -3.80
C ALA A 49 -8.76 -5.16 -3.34
N ILE A 50 -8.51 -5.06 -2.04
CA ILE A 50 -7.14 -5.03 -1.48
C ILE A 50 -7.01 -5.87 -0.22
N TRP A 51 -5.93 -6.67 -0.16
CA TRP A 51 -5.47 -7.34 1.05
C TRP A 51 -3.95 -7.26 1.16
N GLY A 52 -3.45 -6.69 2.26
CA GLY A 52 -2.02 -6.47 2.45
C GLY A 52 -1.42 -5.61 1.34
N ASN A 53 -0.47 -6.18 0.58
CA ASN A 53 0.17 -5.51 -0.57
C ASN A 53 -0.47 -5.89 -1.91
N HIS A 54 -1.52 -6.69 -1.92
CA HIS A 54 -2.15 -7.22 -3.14
C HIS A 54 -3.42 -6.45 -3.44
N VAL A 55 -3.46 -5.83 -4.61
CA VAL A 55 -4.67 -5.18 -5.15
C VAL A 55 -5.16 -6.01 -6.32
N VAL A 56 -6.38 -6.52 -6.23
CA VAL A 56 -7.04 -7.19 -7.35
C VAL A 56 -8.04 -6.25 -8.00
N PHE A 57 -8.18 -6.30 -9.32
CA PHE A 57 -9.05 -5.42 -10.08
C PHE A 57 -9.43 -6.05 -11.42
N GLU A 58 -10.51 -5.57 -12.00
CA GLU A 58 -10.90 -5.88 -13.37
C GLU A 58 -10.08 -5.04 -14.35
N ASP A 59 -9.65 -5.64 -15.45
CA ASP A 59 -8.97 -4.93 -16.53
C ASP A 59 -9.42 -5.49 -17.88
N ASN A 60 -9.88 -4.61 -18.78
CA ASN A 60 -10.37 -4.99 -20.10
C ASN A 60 -9.37 -4.78 -21.25
N ARG A 61 -8.07 -4.66 -20.93
CA ARG A 61 -7.01 -4.34 -21.91
C ARG A 61 -6.88 -5.22 -23.13
N GLU A 62 -7.36 -6.44 -23.05
CA GLU A 62 -7.26 -7.43 -24.12
C GLU A 62 -8.61 -7.62 -24.85
N GLY A 63 -9.55 -6.69 -24.68
CA GLY A 63 -10.90 -6.77 -25.28
C GLY A 63 -11.86 -7.68 -24.52
N GLN A 64 -11.41 -8.20 -23.38
CA GLN A 64 -12.12 -9.05 -22.44
C GLN A 64 -11.78 -8.58 -21.03
N ILE A 65 -12.77 -8.59 -20.14
CA ILE A 65 -12.54 -8.30 -18.72
C ILE A 65 -11.90 -9.52 -18.08
N ASP A 66 -10.69 -9.33 -17.57
CA ASP A 66 -9.94 -10.31 -16.77
C ASP A 66 -9.68 -9.78 -15.36
N ILE A 67 -9.42 -10.68 -14.42
CA ILE A 67 -8.97 -10.36 -13.07
C ILE A 67 -7.46 -10.22 -13.06
N TRP A 68 -6.98 -9.07 -12.62
CA TRP A 68 -5.55 -8.76 -12.47
C TRP A 68 -5.20 -8.54 -11.01
N LEU A 69 -3.96 -8.91 -10.67
CA LEU A 69 -3.33 -8.69 -9.38
C LEU A 69 -2.19 -7.68 -9.55
N TYR A 70 -2.13 -6.68 -8.69
CA TYR A 70 -1.02 -5.74 -8.54
C TYR A 70 -0.39 -5.91 -7.15
N ASP A 71 0.90 -6.22 -7.10
CA ASP A 71 1.68 -6.20 -5.87
C ASP A 71 2.28 -4.80 -5.67
N VAL A 72 1.82 -4.10 -4.64
CA VAL A 72 2.25 -2.74 -4.27
C VAL A 72 3.73 -2.67 -3.88
N ARG A 73 4.26 -3.73 -3.27
CA ARG A 73 5.66 -3.78 -2.81
C ARG A 73 6.62 -3.94 -3.98
N THR A 74 6.27 -4.80 -4.94
CA THR A 74 7.13 -5.10 -6.10
C THR A 74 6.75 -4.30 -7.35
N GLN A 75 5.63 -3.57 -7.30
CA GLN A 75 5.04 -2.82 -8.42
C GLN A 75 4.75 -3.69 -9.66
N SER A 76 4.52 -4.99 -9.44
CA SER A 76 4.33 -5.97 -10.51
C SER A 76 2.84 -6.27 -10.74
N LYS A 77 2.46 -6.52 -11.99
CA LYS A 77 1.11 -6.88 -12.42
C LYS A 77 1.07 -8.33 -12.92
N TYR A 78 0.02 -9.06 -12.56
CA TYR A 78 -0.20 -10.45 -12.95
C TYR A 78 -1.65 -10.63 -13.39
N ARG A 79 -1.87 -11.33 -14.50
CA ARG A 79 -3.21 -11.76 -14.92
C ARG A 79 -3.56 -13.06 -14.20
N ILE A 80 -4.68 -13.07 -13.46
CA ILE A 80 -5.13 -14.20 -12.64
C ILE A 80 -6.13 -15.08 -13.40
N SER A 81 -7.08 -14.50 -14.12
CA SER A 81 -8.07 -15.24 -14.92
C SER A 81 -7.64 -15.37 -16.39
N ARG A 82 -7.99 -16.49 -17.04
CA ARG A 82 -7.69 -16.77 -18.46
C ARG A 82 -8.80 -17.60 -19.12
N ALA A 83 -10.04 -17.54 -18.62
CA ALA A 83 -11.06 -18.48 -19.06
C ALA A 83 -11.64 -18.16 -20.44
N GLY A 84 -11.28 -17.00 -21.01
CA GLY A 84 -11.84 -16.58 -22.29
C GLY A 84 -13.24 -16.00 -22.16
N THR A 85 -13.70 -15.68 -20.94
CA THR A 85 -14.98 -15.01 -20.62
C THR A 85 -14.77 -13.73 -19.82
N ASN A 86 -15.82 -12.92 -19.68
CA ASN A 86 -15.74 -11.76 -18.79
C ASN A 86 -15.80 -12.23 -17.34
N GLU A 87 -14.71 -12.02 -16.62
CA GLU A 87 -14.60 -12.28 -15.18
C GLU A 87 -14.71 -10.95 -14.41
N THR A 88 -15.58 -10.89 -13.40
CA THR A 88 -15.97 -9.63 -12.75
C THR A 88 -16.07 -9.75 -11.23
N TRP A 89 -16.15 -8.61 -10.55
CA TRP A 89 -16.34 -8.47 -9.10
C TRP A 89 -15.32 -9.25 -8.28
N PRO A 90 -14.02 -8.97 -8.45
CA PRO A 90 -13.00 -9.67 -7.68
C PRO A 90 -13.04 -9.28 -6.21
N ASP A 91 -12.67 -10.22 -5.35
CA ASP A 91 -12.35 -9.98 -3.95
C ASP A 91 -11.10 -10.79 -3.55
N ILE A 92 -10.41 -10.35 -2.49
CA ILE A 92 -9.18 -10.97 -2.02
C ILE A 92 -9.12 -11.06 -0.49
N CYS A 93 -8.73 -12.22 0.02
CA CYS A 93 -8.43 -12.44 1.42
C CYS A 93 -7.24 -13.39 1.55
N GLU A 94 -6.19 -12.94 2.23
CA GLU A 94 -4.94 -13.69 2.39
C GLU A 94 -4.33 -14.10 1.04
N ASP A 95 -4.36 -15.39 0.74
CA ASP A 95 -3.85 -16.04 -0.47
C ASP A 95 -4.96 -16.38 -1.47
N ARG A 96 -6.23 -16.03 -1.20
CA ARG A 96 -7.36 -16.41 -2.06
C ARG A 96 -7.94 -15.21 -2.76
N ILE A 97 -8.08 -15.34 -4.06
CA ILE A 97 -8.76 -14.38 -4.94
C ILE A 97 -10.02 -15.06 -5.44
N VAL A 98 -11.17 -14.42 -5.30
CA VAL A 98 -12.47 -14.91 -5.84
C VAL A 98 -13.03 -13.93 -6.85
N TRP A 99 -13.83 -14.42 -7.80
CA TRP A 99 -14.52 -13.59 -8.79
C TRP A 99 -15.75 -14.29 -9.35
N GLU A 100 -16.63 -13.53 -10.00
CA GLU A 100 -17.76 -14.01 -10.78
C GLU A 100 -17.34 -14.31 -12.22
N ASP A 101 -17.82 -15.42 -12.78
CA ASP A 101 -17.51 -15.83 -14.14
C ASP A 101 -18.70 -16.52 -14.81
N ARG A 102 -18.92 -16.23 -16.10
CA ARG A 102 -19.98 -16.82 -16.93
C ARG A 102 -19.51 -17.90 -17.90
N ARG A 103 -18.31 -18.48 -17.71
CA ARG A 103 -17.70 -19.47 -18.63
C ARG A 103 -18.58 -20.68 -18.95
N ASN A 104 -19.52 -21.03 -18.07
CA ASN A 104 -20.41 -22.18 -18.24
C ASN A 104 -21.86 -21.82 -18.60
N GLY A 105 -22.14 -20.56 -18.95
CA GLY A 105 -23.47 -20.08 -19.37
C GLY A 105 -24.27 -19.38 -18.26
N ASP A 106 -24.00 -19.71 -17.00
CA ASP A 106 -24.54 -19.03 -15.80
C ASP A 106 -23.41 -18.33 -15.03
N ILE A 107 -23.74 -17.38 -14.15
CA ILE A 107 -22.76 -16.80 -13.22
C ILE A 107 -22.46 -17.83 -12.14
N ASP A 108 -21.20 -18.23 -12.06
CA ASP A 108 -20.63 -19.02 -10.98
C ASP A 108 -19.52 -18.23 -10.28
N VAL A 109 -19.16 -18.64 -9.06
CA VAL A 109 -18.04 -18.06 -8.30
C VAL A 109 -16.82 -18.96 -8.45
N TYR A 110 -15.70 -18.36 -8.86
CA TYR A 110 -14.41 -19.01 -9.01
C TYR A 110 -13.42 -18.49 -7.98
N MET A 111 -12.35 -19.26 -7.78
CA MET A 111 -11.27 -18.92 -6.87
C MET A 111 -9.93 -19.28 -7.47
N TYR A 112 -8.93 -18.47 -7.17
CA TYR A 112 -7.51 -18.73 -7.36
C TYR A 112 -6.80 -18.70 -6.01
N ASP A 113 -5.93 -19.68 -5.77
CA ASP A 113 -5.18 -19.81 -4.52
C ASP A 113 -3.69 -19.54 -4.80
N LEU A 114 -3.21 -18.38 -4.36
CA LEU A 114 -1.83 -17.91 -4.51
C LEU A 114 -0.83 -18.80 -3.77
N SER A 115 -1.25 -19.56 -2.74
CA SER A 115 -0.36 -20.44 -1.98
C SER A 115 0.04 -21.71 -2.74
N VAL A 116 -0.81 -22.12 -3.69
CA VAL A 116 -0.59 -23.34 -4.48
C VAL A 116 0.37 -23.09 -5.65
N ASP A 117 0.41 -21.86 -6.14
CA ASP A 117 1.21 -21.47 -7.32
C ASP A 117 2.54 -20.79 -6.97
N THR A 118 2.99 -20.88 -5.72
CA THR A 118 4.17 -20.17 -5.23
C THR A 118 5.37 -21.07 -4.91
N ASP A 119 6.53 -20.75 -5.48
CA ASP A 119 7.84 -21.26 -5.06
C ASP A 119 8.28 -20.69 -3.68
N GLY A 120 7.33 -20.30 -2.82
CA GLY A 120 7.54 -19.73 -1.49
C GLY A 120 7.65 -18.20 -1.41
N ASP A 121 7.41 -17.45 -2.50
CA ASP A 121 7.51 -15.98 -2.55
C ASP A 121 6.17 -15.23 -2.66
N GLY A 122 5.02 -15.92 -2.66
CA GLY A 122 3.70 -15.29 -2.75
C GLY A 122 3.25 -14.91 -4.18
N ILE A 123 4.07 -15.17 -5.20
CA ILE A 123 3.78 -14.92 -6.63
C ILE A 123 3.57 -16.22 -7.42
N PRO A 124 2.57 -16.28 -8.33
CA PRO A 124 2.44 -17.37 -9.29
C PRO A 124 3.75 -17.64 -10.05
N ASN A 125 4.16 -18.91 -10.14
CA ASN A 125 5.35 -19.33 -10.88
C ASN A 125 5.18 -19.08 -12.40
N TYR A 126 5.36 -17.83 -12.81
CA TYR A 126 5.23 -17.37 -14.19
C TYR A 126 6.54 -17.49 -14.97
N ARG A 127 7.58 -18.16 -14.42
CA ARG A 127 8.93 -18.12 -15.01
C ARG A 127 9.12 -19.01 -16.25
N ASP A 128 8.18 -19.85 -16.65
CA ASP A 128 8.48 -20.88 -17.66
C ASP A 128 7.44 -21.13 -18.77
N SER A 129 6.38 -20.32 -18.92
CA SER A 129 5.35 -20.61 -19.94
C SER A 129 5.43 -19.83 -21.25
N ASP A 130 6.33 -18.84 -21.41
CA ASP A 130 6.41 -18.03 -22.64
C ASP A 130 7.81 -18.02 -23.29
N ARG A 131 8.30 -19.22 -23.67
CA ARG A 131 9.31 -19.40 -24.74
C ARG A 131 8.73 -20.17 -25.92
#